data_AF-A0AB73AP66-F1
#
_entry.id   AF-A0AB73AP66-F1
#
_cell.length_a   1.000
_cell.length_b   1.000
_cell.length_c   1.000
_cell.angle_alpha   90.00
_cell.angle_beta   90.00
_cell.angle_gamma   90.00
#
_symmetry.space_group_name_H-M   'P 1'
#
loop_
_entity.id
_entity.type
_entity.pdbx_description
1 polymer ?
#
loop_
_entity_poly.entity_id
_entity_poly.type
_entity_poly.pdbx_seq_one_letter_code
_entity_poly.pdbx_strand_id
1 'polypeptide(L)'
;MKTISKLFLLFSIILLSSCDETELDQTVTNQVNPQKEEDSRIAFNSAKEFYNTLDTLSYMTYEEQTEWIRASGIKYPLYKDLEFCEDEVMTEMPRAFQALFNHKMEIQINDTVIAFEKGNMYVKSIKGKTLTVPFFIWASRS
;
A
#
# COMPACT_ATOMS: atom_id res chain seq x y z
N MET A 1 -24.12 -22.75 -30.64
CA MET A 1 -24.85 -21.56 -30.14
C MET A 1 -24.58 -21.48 -28.64
N LYS A 2 -24.12 -20.40 -28.01
CA LYS A 2 -23.97 -18.97 -28.36
C LYS A 2 -22.52 -18.53 -28.09
N THR A 3 -21.95 -17.82 -29.05
CA THR A 3 -20.76 -17.00 -28.92
C THR A 3 -21.13 -15.75 -28.13
N ILE A 4 -20.58 -15.59 -26.92
CA ILE A 4 -20.70 -14.33 -26.17
C ILE A 4 -19.53 -13.43 -26.57
N SER A 5 -19.93 -12.28 -27.10
CA SER A 5 -19.17 -11.29 -27.82
C SER A 5 -18.01 -10.70 -27.01
N LYS A 6 -16.80 -10.70 -27.61
CA LYS A 6 -15.59 -10.03 -27.13
C LYS A 6 -15.61 -8.50 -27.38
N LEU A 7 -16.74 -7.83 -27.14
CA LEU A 7 -16.90 -6.41 -27.49
C LEU A 7 -17.52 -5.55 -26.39
N PHE A 8 -17.03 -5.70 -25.16
CA PHE A 8 -17.26 -4.71 -24.08
C PHE A 8 -15.95 -4.30 -23.40
N LEU A 9 -14.83 -4.41 -24.11
CA LEU A 9 -13.58 -3.72 -23.82
C LEU A 9 -13.49 -2.55 -24.80
N LEU A 10 -13.35 -1.33 -24.27
CA LEU A 10 -13.17 -0.04 -24.95
C LEU A 10 -14.46 0.74 -25.25
N PHE A 11 -15.03 1.46 -24.26
CA PHE A 11 -15.69 2.75 -24.52
C PHE A 11 -15.91 3.64 -23.27
N SER A 12 -14.90 3.81 -22.40
CA SER A 12 -15.02 4.73 -21.26
C SER A 12 -13.85 5.68 -21.05
N ILE A 13 -12.98 5.85 -22.07
CA ILE A 13 -11.89 6.83 -22.02
C ILE A 13 -12.10 7.88 -23.10
N ILE A 14 -13.23 8.58 -23.08
CA ILE A 14 -13.34 9.92 -23.67
C ILE A 14 -14.32 10.70 -22.79
N LEU A 15 -13.95 11.94 -22.46
CA LEU A 15 -14.71 12.99 -21.76
C LEU A 15 -14.48 13.12 -20.25
N LEU A 16 -13.28 13.57 -19.86
CA LEU A 16 -13.12 14.61 -18.84
C LEU A 16 -11.94 15.53 -19.23
N SER A 17 -12.06 16.16 -20.40
CA SER A 17 -11.44 17.46 -20.65
C SER A 17 -12.53 18.52 -20.52
N SER A 18 -12.76 19.00 -19.31
CA SER A 18 -13.21 20.37 -19.12
C SER A 18 -12.33 20.97 -18.03
N CYS A 19 -11.46 21.88 -18.46
CA CYS A 19 -11.05 22.98 -17.60
C CYS A 19 -12.33 23.68 -17.13
N ASP A 20 -12.45 23.90 -15.83
CA ASP A 20 -13.17 25.06 -15.34
C ASP A 20 -12.38 25.61 -14.16
N GLU A 21 -11.87 26.82 -14.35
CA GLU A 21 -11.38 27.66 -13.28
C GLU A 21 -12.61 28.22 -12.56
N THR A 22 -12.97 27.59 -11.45
CA THR A 22 -13.87 28.21 -10.47
C THR A 22 -13.17 28.21 -9.13
N GLU A 23 -12.51 29.34 -8.85
CA GLU A 23 -12.28 29.82 -7.50
C GLU A 23 -13.64 29.91 -6.79
N LEU A 24 -13.80 29.21 -5.65
CA LEU A 24 -14.83 29.57 -4.69
C LEU A 24 -14.32 29.37 -3.26
N ASP A 25 -14.04 30.53 -2.68
CA ASP A 25 -13.87 30.93 -1.29
C ASP A 25 -13.52 29.91 -0.21
N GLN A 26 -12.37 30.24 0.38
CA GLN A 26 -11.85 29.84 1.66
C GLN A 26 -12.88 29.92 2.79
N THR A 27 -13.22 28.78 3.36
CA THR A 27 -13.32 28.66 4.82
C THR A 27 -12.10 27.90 5.31
N VAL A 28 -11.03 28.64 5.59
CA VAL A 28 -9.87 28.13 6.33
C VAL A 28 -10.33 27.90 7.77
N THR A 29 -10.93 26.75 8.04
CA THR A 29 -10.71 26.11 9.34
C THR A 29 -9.24 25.77 9.37
N ASN A 30 -8.48 26.50 10.18
CA ASN A 30 -7.15 26.12 10.62
C ASN A 30 -7.25 24.76 11.32
N GLN A 31 -7.30 23.69 10.52
CA GLN A 31 -6.92 22.38 11.01
C GLN A 31 -5.44 22.49 11.28
N VAL A 32 -5.12 22.45 12.57
CA VAL A 32 -3.79 22.14 13.10
C VAL A 32 -3.10 21.24 12.09
N ASN A 33 -2.06 21.75 11.41
CA ASN A 33 -1.21 20.96 10.55
C ASN A 33 -0.82 19.72 11.38
N PRO A 34 -1.40 18.53 11.12
CA PRO A 34 -0.95 17.35 11.82
C PRO A 34 0.52 17.30 11.49
N GLN A 35 1.40 17.35 12.50
CA GLN A 35 2.84 17.19 12.29
C GLN A 35 2.98 16.09 11.24
N LYS A 36 3.47 16.48 10.06
CA LYS A 36 3.46 15.64 8.86
C LYS A 36 4.17 14.36 9.27
N GLU A 37 3.37 13.34 9.57
CA GLU A 37 3.86 12.17 10.28
C GLU A 37 4.94 11.59 9.40
N GLU A 38 6.14 11.49 9.93
CA GLU A 38 7.30 11.19 9.12
C GLU A 38 7.05 9.85 8.42
N ASP A 39 7.06 9.88 7.09
CA ASP A 39 6.59 8.75 6.30
C ASP A 39 7.47 7.53 6.59
N SER A 40 6.89 6.58 7.30
CA SER A 40 7.62 5.48 7.92
C SER A 40 7.59 4.20 7.09
N ARG A 41 6.85 4.21 5.98
CA ARG A 41 6.70 3.05 5.09
C ARG A 41 7.89 2.92 4.16
N ILE A 42 8.15 1.70 3.74
CA ILE A 42 9.05 1.45 2.61
C ILE A 42 8.37 1.89 1.30
N ALA A 43 9.17 2.42 0.38
CA ALA A 43 8.74 2.79 -0.96
C ALA A 43 9.51 1.97 -2.01
N PHE A 44 8.75 1.31 -2.88
CA PHE A 44 9.24 0.62 -4.06
C PHE A 44 8.92 1.45 -5.30
N ASN A 45 9.80 1.45 -6.30
CA ASN A 45 9.56 2.17 -7.56
C ASN A 45 8.63 1.40 -8.49
N SER A 46 8.43 0.09 -8.26
CA SER A 46 7.58 -0.76 -9.09
C SER A 46 7.11 -2.02 -8.36
N ALA A 47 6.04 -2.63 -8.86
CA ALA A 47 5.59 -3.94 -8.38
C ALA A 47 6.67 -5.03 -8.57
N LYS A 48 7.47 -4.94 -9.65
CA LYS A 48 8.59 -5.86 -9.88
C LYS A 48 9.62 -5.77 -8.76
N GLU A 49 9.96 -4.55 -8.35
CA GLU A 49 10.90 -4.33 -7.24
C GLU A 49 10.34 -4.94 -5.94
N PHE A 50 9.07 -4.66 -5.62
CA PHE A 50 8.38 -5.26 -4.47
C PHE A 50 8.48 -6.80 -4.47
N TYR A 51 8.11 -7.46 -5.57
CA TYR A 51 8.14 -8.93 -5.65
C TYR A 51 9.56 -9.48 -5.58
N ASN A 52 10.53 -8.82 -6.22
CA ASN A 52 11.93 -9.24 -6.15
C ASN A 52 12.49 -9.11 -4.73
N THR A 53 12.13 -8.03 -4.01
CA THR A 53 12.50 -7.85 -2.61
C THR A 53 11.87 -8.92 -1.72
N LEU A 54 10.57 -9.21 -1.89
CA LEU A 54 9.90 -10.27 -1.15
C LEU A 54 10.53 -11.64 -1.40
N ASP A 55 10.81 -11.98 -2.65
CA ASP A 55 11.49 -13.22 -3.04
C ASP A 55 12.87 -13.31 -2.40
N THR A 56 13.67 -12.24 -2.50
CA THR A 56 15.01 -12.17 -1.87
C THR A 56 14.94 -12.38 -0.35
N LEU A 57 14.03 -11.68 0.33
CA LEU A 57 13.85 -11.81 1.79
C LEU A 57 13.42 -13.23 2.17
N SER A 58 12.68 -13.94 1.32
CA SER A 58 12.20 -15.30 1.60
C SER A 58 13.33 -16.33 1.75
N TYR A 59 14.49 -16.07 1.14
CA TYR A 59 15.68 -16.92 1.24
C TYR A 59 16.66 -16.47 2.33
N MET A 60 16.45 -15.31 2.94
CA MET A 60 17.34 -14.75 3.96
C MET A 60 17.11 -15.39 5.33
N THR A 61 18.17 -15.46 6.14
CA THR A 61 18.06 -15.80 7.56
C THR A 61 17.35 -14.70 8.34
N TYR A 62 17.04 -14.99 9.61
CA TYR A 62 16.45 -14.00 10.52
C TYR A 62 17.36 -12.78 10.71
N GLU A 63 18.66 -13.02 10.87
CA GLU A 63 19.67 -11.98 11.06
C GLU A 63 19.79 -11.11 9.80
N GLU A 64 19.81 -11.74 8.62
CA GLU A 64 19.88 -11.04 7.34
C GLU A 64 18.63 -10.18 7.08
N GLN A 65 17.43 -10.70 7.37
CA GLN A 65 16.20 -9.91 7.30
C GLN A 65 16.23 -8.74 8.28
N THR A 66 16.74 -8.95 9.50
CA THR A 66 16.87 -7.90 10.52
C THR A 66 17.81 -6.78 10.08
N GLU A 67 18.95 -7.12 9.49
CA GLU A 67 19.90 -6.14 8.94
C GLU A 67 19.33 -5.42 7.73
N TRP A 68 18.63 -6.13 6.84
CA TRP A 68 17.92 -5.50 5.73
C TRP A 68 16.88 -4.48 6.21
N ILE A 69 16.08 -4.82 7.22
CA ILE A 69 15.11 -3.90 7.81
C ILE A 69 15.81 -2.64 8.36
N ARG A 70 16.93 -2.79 9.09
CA ARG A 70 17.72 -1.64 9.56
C ARG A 70 18.21 -0.75 8.42
N ALA A 71 18.61 -1.35 7.30
CA ALA A 71 19.12 -0.62 6.13
C ALA A 71 18.01 0.00 5.27
N SER A 72 16.79 -0.55 5.30
CA SER A 72 15.66 -0.15 4.45
C SER A 72 15.12 1.26 4.74
N GLY A 73 15.41 1.80 5.93
CA GLY A 73 14.90 3.11 6.36
C GLY A 73 13.45 3.08 6.87
N ILE A 74 12.81 1.91 6.98
CA ILE A 74 11.50 1.76 7.62
C ILE A 74 11.58 2.25 9.07
N LYS A 75 10.63 3.11 9.48
CA LYS A 75 10.47 3.50 10.89
C LYS A 75 9.37 2.65 11.51
N TYR A 76 9.62 2.12 12.70
CA TYR A 76 8.69 1.23 13.40
C TYR A 76 8.31 0.00 12.52
N PRO A 77 9.29 -0.87 12.21
CA PRO A 77 9.05 -2.06 11.41
C PRO A 77 8.23 -3.09 12.17
N LEU A 78 7.16 -3.59 11.56
CA LEU A 78 6.24 -4.53 12.18
C LEU A 78 6.94 -5.81 12.66
N TYR A 79 7.96 -6.25 11.93
CA TYR A 79 8.76 -7.44 12.21
C TYR A 79 9.25 -7.58 13.65
N LYS A 80 9.55 -6.47 14.32
CA LYS A 80 10.09 -6.48 15.70
C LYS A 80 9.04 -6.30 16.78
N ASP A 81 7.84 -5.88 16.38
CA ASP A 81 6.78 -5.40 17.25
C ASP A 81 5.46 -6.14 16.92
N LEU A 82 5.55 -7.40 16.48
CA LEU A 82 4.41 -8.25 16.10
C LEU A 82 3.42 -8.45 17.24
N GLU A 83 3.88 -8.38 18.49
CA GLU A 83 3.03 -8.41 19.69
C GLU A 83 2.03 -7.25 19.78
N PHE A 84 2.26 -6.16 19.04
CA PHE A 84 1.35 -5.02 18.93
C PHE A 84 0.52 -5.05 17.64
N CYS A 85 0.66 -6.10 16.82
CA CYS A 85 -0.12 -6.26 15.60
C CYS A 85 -1.51 -6.81 15.95
N GLU A 86 -2.54 -6.00 15.73
CA GLU A 86 -3.94 -6.40 15.96
C GLU A 86 -4.49 -7.32 14.84
N ASP A 87 -3.79 -7.43 13.71
CA ASP A 87 -4.19 -8.27 12.58
C ASP A 87 -3.60 -9.66 12.72
N GLU A 88 -4.38 -10.59 13.27
CA GLU A 88 -3.99 -11.99 13.47
C GLU A 88 -3.45 -12.62 12.17
N VAL A 89 -4.05 -12.30 11.01
CA VAL A 89 -3.61 -12.86 9.73
C VAL A 89 -2.21 -12.37 9.38
N MET A 90 -1.88 -11.10 9.66
CA MET A 90 -0.52 -10.59 9.47
C MET A 90 0.49 -11.28 10.39
N THR A 91 0.11 -11.59 11.63
CA THR A 91 1.01 -12.31 12.57
C THR A 91 1.35 -13.73 12.11
N GLU A 92 0.48 -14.34 11.32
CA GLU A 92 0.68 -15.67 10.71
C GLU A 92 1.41 -15.63 9.36
N MET A 93 1.55 -14.46 8.73
CA MET A 93 2.25 -14.33 7.45
C MET A 93 3.73 -14.70 7.55
N PRO A 94 4.37 -15.12 6.44
CA PRO A 94 5.81 -15.35 6.43
C PRO A 94 6.59 -14.13 6.90
N ARG A 95 7.65 -14.34 7.70
CA ARG A 95 8.55 -13.29 8.19
C ARG A 95 9.04 -12.33 7.10
N ALA A 96 9.36 -12.87 5.92
CA ALA A 96 9.77 -12.08 4.76
C ALA A 96 8.70 -11.09 4.29
N PHE A 97 7.42 -11.46 4.41
CA PHE A 97 6.29 -10.58 4.11
C PHE A 97 6.11 -9.52 5.21
N GLN A 98 6.11 -9.94 6.47
CA GLN A 98 6.01 -9.04 7.64
C GLN A 98 7.11 -7.96 7.64
N ALA A 99 8.32 -8.31 7.20
CA ALA A 99 9.48 -7.41 7.11
C ALA A 99 9.25 -6.19 6.20
N LEU A 100 8.28 -6.25 5.29
CA LEU A 100 7.99 -5.17 4.35
C LEU A 100 7.12 -4.07 4.96
N PHE A 101 6.47 -4.32 6.09
CA PHE A 101 5.44 -3.43 6.63
C PHE A 101 5.93 -2.66 7.87
N ASN A 102 5.46 -1.43 7.98
CA ASN A 102 5.53 -0.66 9.23
C ASN A 102 4.33 -1.00 10.13
N HIS A 103 4.24 -0.37 11.31
CA HIS A 103 3.11 -0.59 12.24
C HIS A 103 1.75 -0.18 11.69
N LYS A 104 1.72 0.65 10.64
CA LYS A 104 0.47 1.02 9.95
C LYS A 104 0.04 -0.04 8.94
N MET A 105 0.83 -1.10 8.77
CA MET A 105 0.63 -2.13 7.76
C MET A 105 0.54 -1.54 6.35
N GLU A 106 1.38 -0.53 6.08
CA GLU A 106 1.45 0.16 4.79
C GLU A 106 2.78 -0.02 4.08
N ILE A 107 2.70 -0.11 2.75
CA ILE A 107 3.82 0.05 1.83
C ILE A 107 3.46 1.05 0.74
N GLN A 108 4.47 1.57 0.05
CA GLN A 108 4.28 2.37 -1.14
C GLN A 108 4.87 1.68 -2.36
N ILE A 109 4.12 1.63 -3.46
CA ILE A 109 4.60 1.21 -4.77
C ILE A 109 4.34 2.37 -5.74
N ASN A 110 5.42 2.97 -6.23
CA ASN A 110 5.41 4.18 -7.04
C ASN A 110 4.64 5.32 -6.33
N ASP A 111 3.53 5.76 -6.91
CA ASP A 111 2.64 6.80 -6.37
C ASP A 111 1.45 6.22 -5.59
N THR A 112 1.43 4.92 -5.35
CA THR A 112 0.31 4.20 -4.74
C THR A 112 0.67 3.70 -3.35
N VAL A 113 -0.15 4.04 -2.36
CA VAL A 113 -0.04 3.47 -1.00
C VAL A 113 -0.98 2.28 -0.90
N ILE A 114 -0.43 1.15 -0.50
CA ILE A 114 -1.15 -0.10 -0.29
C ILE A 114 -1.14 -0.40 1.21
N ALA A 115 -2.31 -0.72 1.75
CA ALA A 115 -2.48 -1.13 3.14
C ALA A 115 -2.87 -2.60 3.21
N PHE A 116 -2.51 -3.25 4.32
CA PHE A 116 -2.95 -4.59 4.67
C PHE A 116 -3.91 -4.51 5.86
N GLU A 117 -5.07 -5.14 5.75
CA GLU A 117 -6.04 -5.26 6.83
C GLU A 117 -6.86 -6.55 6.68
N LYS A 118 -6.97 -7.30 7.77
CA LYS A 118 -7.71 -8.56 7.91
C LYS A 118 -7.40 -9.54 6.79
N GLY A 119 -6.11 -9.74 6.51
CA GLY A 119 -5.68 -10.67 5.45
C GLY A 119 -5.82 -10.13 4.02
N ASN A 120 -6.19 -8.87 3.83
CA ASN A 120 -6.42 -8.30 2.51
C ASN A 120 -5.50 -7.12 2.24
N MET A 121 -4.99 -7.03 1.01
CA MET A 121 -4.30 -5.84 0.53
C MET A 121 -5.25 -4.96 -0.29
N TYR A 122 -5.26 -3.67 -0.01
CA TYR A 122 -6.05 -2.70 -0.76
C TYR A 122 -5.31 -1.40 -1.03
N VAL A 123 -5.72 -0.71 -2.09
CA VAL A 123 -5.21 0.63 -2.40
C VAL A 123 -5.83 1.64 -1.44
N LYS A 124 -4.98 2.30 -0.65
CA LYS A 124 -5.38 3.36 0.27
C LYS A 124 -5.36 4.73 -0.39
N SER A 125 -4.34 5.00 -1.22
CA SER A 125 -4.22 6.28 -1.94
C SER A 125 -3.42 6.16 -3.23
N ILE A 126 -3.66 7.08 -4.16
CA ILE A 126 -2.90 7.24 -5.41
C ILE A 126 -2.52 8.71 -5.56
N LYS A 127 -1.24 9.02 -5.80
CA LYS A 127 -0.69 10.38 -5.91
C LYS A 127 -1.05 11.25 -4.70
N GLY A 128 -1.04 10.64 -3.50
CA GLY A 128 -1.38 11.31 -2.24
C GLY A 128 -2.87 11.58 -2.04
N LYS A 129 -3.75 11.14 -2.94
CA LYS A 129 -5.22 11.25 -2.78
C LYS A 129 -5.78 9.95 -2.23
N THR A 130 -6.34 10.01 -1.02
CA THR A 130 -6.99 8.87 -0.36
C THR A 130 -8.24 8.44 -1.15
N LEU A 131 -8.40 7.14 -1.34
CA LEU A 131 -9.60 6.57 -1.95
C LEU A 131 -10.70 6.44 -0.90
N THR A 132 -11.91 6.87 -1.23
CA THR A 132 -13.09 6.74 -0.35
C THR A 132 -13.64 5.31 -0.30
N VAL A 133 -13.21 4.45 -1.22
CA VAL A 133 -13.63 3.05 -1.30
C VAL A 133 -12.38 2.18 -1.45
N PRO A 134 -12.18 1.15 -0.61
CA PRO A 134 -11.04 0.25 -0.74
C PRO A 134 -11.08 -0.51 -2.08
N PHE A 135 -9.98 -0.48 -2.83
CA PHE A 135 -9.81 -1.33 -4.01
C PHE A 135 -8.95 -2.54 -3.64
N PHE A 136 -9.54 -3.73 -3.59
CA PHE A 136 -8.86 -4.96 -3.21
C PHE A 136 -7.92 -5.46 -4.32
N ILE A 137 -6.67 -5.75 -3.93
CA ILE A 137 -5.63 -6.26 -4.83
C ILE A 137 -5.35 -7.75 -4.52
N TRP A 138 -5.44 -8.16 -3.26
CA TRP A 138 -5.18 -9.54 -2.85
C TRP A 138 -6.02 -9.93 -1.64
N ALA A 139 -6.51 -11.17 -1.63
CA ALA A 139 -7.18 -11.79 -0.51
C ALA A 139 -6.41 -13.06 -0.14
N SER A 140 -5.92 -13.13 1.10
CA SER A 140 -5.48 -14.37 1.71
C SER A 140 -6.67 -15.34 1.68
N ARG A 141 -6.61 -16.41 0.87
CA ARG A 141 -7.60 -17.49 0.95
C ARG A 141 -7.35 -18.23 2.26
N SER A 142 -8.28 -18.07 3.20
CA SER A 142 -8.51 -18.93 4.37
C SER A 142 -8.58 -20.40 3.99
#